data_AF-A0A9W7CJP6-F1
#
_entry.id   AF-A0A9W7CJP6-F1
#
_cell.length_a   1.000
_cell.length_b   1.000
_cell.length_c   1.000
_cell.angle_alpha   90.00
_cell.angle_beta   90.00
_cell.angle_gamma   90.00
#
_symmetry.space_group_name_H-M   'P 1'
#
loop_
_entity.id
_entity.type
_entity.pdbx_description
1 polymer ?
#
loop_
_entity_poly.entity_id
_entity_poly.type
_entity_poly.pdbx_seq_one_letter_code
_entity_poly.pdbx_strand_id
1 'polypeptide(L)'
;MLTFSGSNVTPVQFQIEVHNGTNSTSSNASWIGNITDNDLRFGTNNSTTMILTTTGRLGLGTTNPSAPLHVPGNNSFVFGAGRTTVYRLRTDSGATESALGPITYSVAGIFGGYIACTAMAMTSDRRLKRNIEACPLERIKRLYDNCDVILYDWIESENRPGQEVGLIAQDLVSAHLTDLISVFYRDDIQEGEGPSLEPDKTQLNVDYSRIAAYNMKMIQHLLDQIEELEAKVSSLI
;
A
#
# COMPACT_ATOMS: atom_id res chain seq x y z
N MET A 1 -62.52 8.44 14.21
CA MET A 1 -61.19 8.01 14.67
C MET A 1 -61.42 6.90 15.68
N LEU A 2 -60.97 5.68 15.40
CA LEU A 2 -61.03 4.56 16.35
C LEU A 2 -59.72 4.58 17.14
N THR A 3 -59.79 4.83 18.44
CA THR A 3 -58.61 4.95 19.32
C THR A 3 -58.76 3.95 20.46
N PHE A 4 -57.79 3.06 20.61
CA PHE A 4 -57.69 2.16 21.77
C PHE A 4 -56.73 2.78 22.79
N SER A 5 -57.20 3.06 24.01
CA SER A 5 -56.39 3.62 25.09
C SER A 5 -56.56 2.80 26.37
N GLY A 6 -55.46 2.60 27.10
CA GLY A 6 -55.44 2.00 28.43
C GLY A 6 -54.77 2.94 29.43
N SER A 7 -55.28 3.04 30.64
CA SER A 7 -54.72 3.90 31.70
C SER A 7 -54.07 3.04 32.78
N ASN A 8 -52.76 3.14 32.97
CA ASN A 8 -52.12 2.77 34.25
C ASN A 8 -50.73 3.42 34.35
N VAL A 9 -50.23 3.53 35.59
CA VAL A 9 -49.05 4.29 36.03
C VAL A 9 -47.73 3.59 35.68
N THR A 10 -47.76 2.33 35.20
CA THR A 10 -46.73 1.66 34.34
C THR A 10 -47.21 0.25 33.88
N PRO A 11 -48.02 0.11 32.81
CA PRO A 11 -47.97 -1.09 31.98
C PRO A 11 -47.97 -0.76 30.47
N VAL A 12 -47.22 -1.56 29.70
CA VAL A 12 -47.24 -1.58 28.23
C VAL A 12 -47.76 -2.95 27.80
N GLN A 13 -48.93 -3.02 27.18
CA GLN A 13 -49.34 -4.18 26.39
C GLN A 13 -49.95 -3.72 25.07
N PHE A 14 -49.26 -4.08 23.99
CA PHE A 14 -49.67 -3.92 22.60
C PHE A 14 -49.80 -5.31 22.00
N GLN A 15 -50.99 -5.65 21.47
CA GLN A 15 -51.23 -6.91 20.75
C GLN A 15 -51.99 -6.60 19.46
N ILE A 16 -51.40 -6.96 18.32
CA ILE A 16 -52.13 -7.16 17.07
C ILE A 16 -52.00 -8.63 16.73
N GLU A 17 -53.09 -9.37 16.90
CA GLU A 17 -53.16 -10.80 16.63
C GLU A 17 -53.77 -11.05 15.25
N VAL A 18 -53.03 -11.70 14.36
CA VAL A 18 -53.55 -12.17 13.08
C VAL A 18 -53.32 -13.67 13.00
N HIS A 19 -54.34 -14.45 13.34
CA HIS A 19 -54.38 -15.89 13.12
C HIS A 19 -54.57 -16.14 11.62
N ASN A 20 -53.54 -16.64 10.94
CA ASN A 20 -53.74 -17.37 9.69
C ASN A 20 -53.68 -18.84 10.07
N GLY A 21 -54.79 -19.58 9.92
CA GLY A 21 -54.81 -21.03 10.15
C GLY A 21 -53.70 -21.75 9.38
N THR A 22 -53.44 -23.00 9.75
CA THR A 22 -52.31 -23.84 9.28
C THR A 22 -51.92 -23.54 7.84
N ASN A 23 -50.75 -22.89 7.68
CA ASN A 23 -49.99 -22.59 6.45
C ASN A 23 -50.10 -21.16 5.90
N SER A 24 -49.33 -20.23 6.51
CA SER A 24 -48.72 -19.15 5.72
C SER A 24 -47.94 -19.77 4.56
N THR A 25 -48.41 -19.57 3.33
CA THR A 25 -47.68 -19.92 2.09
C THR A 25 -47.01 -18.66 1.53
N SER A 26 -46.09 -18.81 0.58
CA SER A 26 -45.38 -17.68 -0.05
C SER A 26 -46.26 -16.70 -0.83
N SER A 27 -47.58 -16.95 -0.94
CA SER A 27 -48.55 -16.09 -1.64
C SER A 27 -49.54 -15.38 -0.71
N ASN A 28 -49.77 -15.87 0.52
CA ASN A 28 -50.75 -15.30 1.45
C ASN A 28 -50.07 -15.00 2.80
N ALA A 29 -49.82 -13.72 3.07
CA ALA A 29 -49.21 -13.24 4.31
C ALA A 29 -50.10 -12.19 4.98
N SER A 30 -50.09 -12.16 6.31
CA SER A 30 -50.63 -11.03 7.06
C SER A 30 -49.89 -9.76 6.68
N TRP A 31 -50.64 -8.74 6.22
CA TRP A 31 -50.07 -7.52 5.68
C TRP A 31 -50.39 -6.31 6.56
N ILE A 32 -49.39 -5.46 6.78
CA ILE A 32 -49.51 -4.19 7.49
C ILE A 32 -48.92 -3.11 6.59
N GLY A 33 -49.74 -2.12 6.20
CA GLY A 33 -49.36 -1.01 5.33
C GLY A 33 -50.49 -0.02 5.10
N ASN A 34 -50.29 0.96 4.23
CA ASN A 34 -51.34 1.85 3.74
C ASN A 34 -51.55 1.62 2.22
N ILE A 35 -52.69 2.06 1.70
CA ILE A 35 -53.07 1.89 0.29
C ILE A 35 -52.92 3.19 -0.54
N THR A 36 -52.36 4.22 0.08
CA THR A 36 -52.17 5.56 -0.51
C THR A 36 -50.69 5.88 -0.58
N ASP A 37 -50.29 6.89 -1.37
CA ASP A 37 -48.89 7.28 -1.53
C ASP A 37 -48.38 8.06 -0.30
N ASN A 38 -48.38 7.41 0.86
CA ASN A 38 -47.89 7.95 2.13
C ASN A 38 -46.89 6.96 2.74
N ASP A 39 -45.96 7.47 3.52
CA ASP A 39 -45.03 6.60 4.23
C ASP A 39 -45.75 5.81 5.34
N LEU A 40 -45.28 4.58 5.62
CA LEU A 40 -45.68 3.86 6.82
C LEU A 40 -44.72 4.22 7.95
N ARG A 41 -45.25 4.77 9.05
CA ARG A 41 -44.43 5.30 10.17
C ARG A 41 -44.76 4.62 11.49
N PHE A 42 -43.72 4.30 12.25
CA PHE A 42 -43.80 3.83 13.61
C PHE A 42 -43.08 4.84 14.49
N GLY A 43 -43.69 5.22 15.61
CA GLY A 43 -43.19 6.32 16.42
C GLY A 43 -43.56 6.21 17.88
N THR A 44 -42.72 6.82 18.71
CA THR A 44 -42.97 7.02 20.16
C THR A 44 -42.89 8.51 20.46
N ASN A 45 -43.66 8.98 21.45
CA ASN A 45 -43.65 10.38 21.89
C ASN A 45 -43.88 11.39 20.73
N ASN A 46 -44.86 11.11 19.87
CA ASN A 46 -45.20 11.94 18.70
C ASN A 46 -44.03 12.20 17.72
N SER A 47 -43.05 11.31 17.66
CA SER A 47 -41.91 11.37 16.75
C SER A 47 -41.77 10.06 15.97
N THR A 48 -41.32 10.13 14.71
CA THR A 48 -41.10 8.95 13.87
C THR A 48 -39.78 8.28 14.24
N THR A 49 -39.84 7.01 14.65
CA THR A 49 -38.67 6.19 14.99
C THR A 49 -38.31 5.21 13.88
N MET A 50 -39.29 4.63 13.18
CA MET A 50 -39.10 3.81 11.99
C MET A 50 -40.01 4.30 10.87
N ILE A 51 -39.54 4.30 9.63
CA ILE A 51 -40.29 4.70 8.46
C ILE A 51 -40.04 3.73 7.30
N LEU A 52 -41.07 3.29 6.60
CA LEU A 52 -40.96 2.72 5.27
C LEU A 52 -41.49 3.76 4.29
N THR A 53 -40.61 4.32 3.46
CA THR A 53 -41.00 5.33 2.48
C THR A 53 -41.86 4.72 1.37
N THR A 54 -42.62 5.55 0.68
CA THR A 54 -43.39 5.12 -0.51
C THR A 54 -42.50 4.53 -1.61
N THR A 55 -41.22 4.92 -1.65
CA THR A 55 -40.19 4.35 -2.53
C THR A 55 -39.58 3.03 -2.04
N GLY A 56 -40.12 2.44 -0.97
CA GLY A 56 -39.73 1.12 -0.47
C GLY A 56 -38.43 1.12 0.35
N ARG A 57 -38.04 2.25 0.96
CA ARG A 57 -36.81 2.36 1.76
C ARG A 57 -37.14 2.43 3.24
N LEU A 58 -36.49 1.58 4.04
CA LEU A 58 -36.70 1.49 5.48
C LEU A 58 -35.70 2.38 6.23
N GLY A 59 -36.18 3.40 6.93
CA GLY A 59 -35.41 4.25 7.84
C GLY A 59 -35.64 3.88 9.30
N LEU A 60 -34.59 3.81 10.13
CA LEU A 60 -34.67 3.64 11.58
C LEU A 60 -33.88 4.77 12.27
N GLY A 61 -34.58 5.76 12.82
CA GLY A 61 -33.96 6.98 13.38
C GLY A 61 -33.69 8.08 12.33
N THR A 62 -34.05 7.86 11.06
CA THR A 62 -34.05 8.88 9.99
C THR A 62 -35.42 8.91 9.32
N THR A 63 -35.86 10.09 8.88
CA THR A 63 -37.03 10.24 7.99
C THR A 63 -36.65 10.25 6.51
N ASN A 64 -35.36 10.37 6.19
CA ASN A 64 -34.86 10.51 4.82
C ASN A 64 -33.81 9.41 4.53
N PRO A 65 -34.25 8.16 4.30
CA PRO A 65 -33.34 7.04 4.02
C PRO A 65 -32.63 7.19 2.67
N SER A 66 -31.29 7.20 2.66
CA SER A 66 -30.46 7.26 1.44
C SER A 66 -30.14 5.87 0.85
N ALA A 67 -30.38 4.81 1.62
CA ALA A 67 -30.21 3.40 1.24
C ALA A 67 -31.53 2.61 1.42
N PRO A 68 -31.68 1.40 0.83
CA PRO A 68 -32.87 0.56 1.03
C PRO A 68 -33.19 0.26 2.51
N LEU A 69 -32.16 0.17 3.36
CA LEU A 69 -32.26 0.21 4.82
C LEU A 69 -31.26 1.27 5.33
N HIS A 70 -31.72 2.30 6.04
CA HIS A 70 -30.89 3.38 6.58
C HIS A 70 -31.17 3.57 8.07
N VAL A 71 -30.17 3.30 8.91
CA VAL A 71 -30.22 3.52 10.35
C VAL A 71 -29.15 4.55 10.73
N PRO A 72 -29.46 5.87 10.82
CA PRO A 72 -28.49 6.85 11.28
C PRO A 72 -28.14 6.59 12.76
N GLY A 73 -26.85 6.44 13.01
CA GLY A 73 -26.33 6.23 14.35
C GLY A 73 -24.99 5.53 14.25
N ASN A 74 -24.01 6.02 15.00
CA ASN A 74 -22.73 5.35 15.14
C ASN A 74 -22.89 4.16 16.07
N ASN A 75 -23.30 3.03 15.52
CA ASN A 75 -22.93 1.75 16.11
C ASN A 75 -21.46 1.54 15.76
N SER A 76 -20.55 1.82 16.71
CA SER A 76 -19.14 1.50 16.57
C SER A 76 -18.99 -0.02 16.55
N PHE A 77 -18.99 -0.61 15.35
CA PHE A 77 -18.34 -1.89 15.10
C PHE A 77 -16.94 -1.58 14.59
N VAL A 78 -15.93 -2.01 15.34
CA VAL A 78 -14.53 -2.16 14.91
C VAL A 78 -14.39 -3.53 14.24
N PHE A 79 -13.30 -3.74 13.45
CA PHE A 79 -12.88 -4.92 12.66
C PHE A 79 -12.77 -4.73 11.14
N GLY A 80 -12.02 -3.68 10.79
CA GLY A 80 -11.88 -3.11 9.45
C GLY A 80 -12.80 -1.91 9.17
N ALA A 81 -13.86 -1.65 9.93
CA ALA A 81 -14.91 -2.66 10.08
C ALA A 81 -15.96 -2.61 8.97
N GLY A 82 -15.50 -2.37 7.75
CA GLY A 82 -16.38 -2.26 6.60
C GLY A 82 -15.61 -2.37 5.31
N ARG A 83 -14.87 -3.49 5.15
CA ARG A 83 -14.09 -3.87 3.97
C ARG A 83 -14.59 -3.19 2.69
N THR A 84 -13.94 -2.11 2.34
CA THR A 84 -13.67 -1.74 0.95
C THR A 84 -12.21 -1.30 0.91
N THR A 85 -11.34 -2.32 1.08
CA THR A 85 -9.89 -2.37 0.77
C THR A 85 -8.96 -1.41 1.52
N VAL A 86 -8.22 -1.92 2.52
CA VAL A 86 -7.08 -1.22 3.16
C VAL A 86 -5.76 -1.41 2.38
N TYR A 87 -5.68 -2.41 1.49
CA TYR A 87 -4.65 -2.53 0.45
C TYR A 87 -5.11 -3.57 -0.58
N ARG A 88 -5.21 -3.22 -1.87
CA ARG A 88 -5.53 -4.18 -2.95
C ARG A 88 -4.26 -4.53 -3.69
N LEU A 89 -3.63 -5.65 -3.34
CA LEU A 89 -2.66 -6.28 -4.24
C LEU A 89 -3.45 -6.97 -5.35
N ARG A 90 -3.48 -6.36 -6.53
CA ARG A 90 -3.93 -7.06 -7.73
C ARG A 90 -2.78 -7.99 -8.13
N THR A 91 -2.79 -9.22 -7.64
CA THR A 91 -2.04 -10.28 -8.30
C THR A 91 -2.82 -10.69 -9.56
N ASP A 92 -2.10 -11.22 -10.54
CA ASP A 92 -2.58 -11.78 -11.80
C ASP A 92 -3.67 -12.85 -11.64
N SER A 93 -3.91 -13.35 -10.42
CA SER A 93 -4.87 -14.42 -10.14
C SER A 93 -5.94 -14.14 -9.07
N GLY A 94 -6.23 -12.88 -8.72
CA GLY A 94 -7.43 -12.51 -7.94
C GLY A 94 -7.17 -11.91 -6.55
N ALA A 95 -8.18 -11.21 -6.02
CA ALA A 95 -8.08 -10.52 -4.74
C ALA A 95 -8.13 -11.52 -3.58
N THR A 96 -7.07 -11.58 -2.77
CA THR A 96 -7.06 -12.36 -1.52
C THR A 96 -7.22 -11.44 -0.33
N GLU A 97 -8.04 -11.88 0.60
CA GLU A 97 -8.41 -11.16 1.81
C GLU A 97 -7.48 -11.53 2.98
N SER A 98 -6.99 -10.53 3.72
CA SER A 98 -6.10 -10.74 4.87
C SER A 98 -6.83 -11.29 6.11
N ALA A 99 -6.25 -12.30 6.76
CA ALA A 99 -6.61 -12.81 8.07
C ALA A 99 -5.58 -12.39 9.15
N LEU A 100 -5.95 -12.48 10.44
CA LEU A 100 -5.09 -12.17 11.59
C LEU A 100 -3.87 -13.11 11.64
N GLY A 101 -2.74 -12.68 11.06
CA GLY A 101 -1.47 -13.41 11.06
C GLY A 101 -0.43 -12.78 10.14
N PRO A 102 0.85 -13.22 10.20
CA PRO A 102 1.86 -12.81 9.25
C PRO A 102 1.45 -13.26 7.85
N ILE A 103 1.47 -12.32 6.91
CA ILE A 103 1.12 -12.61 5.52
C ILE A 103 2.40 -12.59 4.67
N THR A 104 2.66 -13.68 3.97
CA THR A 104 3.79 -13.79 3.06
C THR A 104 3.30 -13.60 1.63
N TYR A 105 3.83 -12.58 0.95
CA TYR A 105 3.58 -12.34 -0.48
C TYR A 105 4.90 -12.12 -1.21
N SER A 106 5.01 -12.63 -2.43
CA SER A 106 6.06 -12.22 -3.36
C SER A 106 5.59 -10.97 -4.09
N VAL A 107 6.32 -9.88 -3.97
CA VAL A 107 5.99 -8.59 -4.61
C VAL A 107 7.15 -8.14 -5.49
N ALA A 108 6.83 -7.66 -6.68
CA ALA A 108 7.71 -6.83 -7.50
C ALA A 108 7.09 -5.43 -7.53
N GLY A 109 7.82 -4.41 -7.09
CA GLY A 109 7.30 -3.06 -6.98
C GLY A 109 8.39 -2.00 -7.00
N ILE A 110 8.01 -0.82 -7.48
CA ILE A 110 8.82 0.40 -7.43
C ILE A 110 8.18 1.30 -6.37
N PHE A 111 8.99 1.77 -5.42
CA PHE A 111 8.52 2.59 -4.30
C PHE A 111 8.98 4.03 -4.52
N GLY A 112 8.04 4.97 -4.59
CA GLY A 112 8.34 6.41 -4.70
C GLY A 112 8.75 7.08 -3.37
N GLY A 113 8.91 6.30 -2.30
CA GLY A 113 9.20 6.78 -0.95
C GLY A 113 9.80 5.68 -0.07
N TYR A 114 9.90 5.95 1.22
CA TYR A 114 10.60 5.07 2.17
C TYR A 114 9.91 3.72 2.37
N ILE A 115 10.73 2.67 2.44
CA ILE A 115 10.32 1.35 2.92
C ILE A 115 10.70 1.26 4.40
N ALA A 116 9.73 1.45 5.30
CA ALA A 116 9.94 1.28 6.73
C ALA A 116 9.84 -0.22 7.10
N CYS A 117 10.97 -0.82 7.47
CA CYS A 117 11.03 -2.22 7.90
C CYS A 117 12.08 -2.39 9.01
N THR A 118 11.95 -3.45 9.80
CA THR A 118 12.92 -3.77 10.86
C THR A 118 14.12 -4.57 10.35
N ALA A 119 13.94 -5.34 9.28
CA ALA A 119 15.00 -6.11 8.65
C ALA A 119 14.68 -6.44 7.18
N MET A 120 15.73 -6.44 6.34
CA MET A 120 15.71 -6.97 4.98
C MET A 120 16.72 -8.12 4.88
N ALA A 121 16.31 -9.25 4.30
CA ALA A 121 17.20 -10.39 4.07
C ALA A 121 17.55 -10.48 2.58
N MET A 122 18.84 -10.36 2.25
CA MET A 122 19.37 -10.56 0.90
C MET A 122 20.04 -11.94 0.82
N THR A 123 19.43 -12.88 0.09
CA THR A 123 19.91 -14.26 0.01
C THR A 123 21.15 -14.38 -0.87
N SER A 124 22.21 -15.02 -0.37
CA SER A 124 23.51 -15.08 -1.05
C SER A 124 24.23 -16.42 -0.88
N ASP A 125 23.48 -17.53 -0.78
CA ASP A 125 24.02 -18.87 -0.49
C ASP A 125 24.93 -19.37 -1.63
N ARG A 126 26.13 -19.86 -1.28
CA ARG A 126 27.12 -20.39 -2.24
C ARG A 126 26.59 -21.55 -3.08
N ARG A 127 25.66 -22.35 -2.56
CA ARG A 127 25.09 -23.52 -3.25
C ARG A 127 24.20 -23.14 -4.43
N LEU A 128 23.74 -21.88 -4.47
CA LEU A 128 22.89 -21.33 -5.53
C LEU A 128 23.70 -20.55 -6.58
N LYS A 129 25.04 -20.64 -6.52
CA LYS A 129 25.96 -19.89 -7.39
C LYS A 129 26.88 -20.84 -8.14
N ARG A 130 27.33 -20.40 -9.32
CA ARG A 130 28.31 -21.09 -10.17
C ARG A 130 29.34 -20.08 -10.66
N ASN A 131 30.51 -20.57 -11.10
CA ASN A 131 31.60 -19.73 -11.61
C ASN A 131 32.00 -18.60 -10.64
N ILE A 132 32.22 -18.97 -9.37
CA ILE A 132 32.59 -18.01 -8.32
C ILE A 132 34.08 -17.70 -8.43
N GLU A 133 34.42 -16.48 -8.80
CA GLU A 133 35.79 -15.97 -8.89
C GLU A 133 35.95 -14.66 -8.11
N ALA A 134 37.20 -14.32 -7.77
CA ALA A 134 37.49 -13.07 -7.09
C ALA A 134 37.34 -11.89 -8.05
N CYS A 135 36.72 -10.79 -7.59
CA CYS A 135 36.60 -9.59 -8.40
C CYS A 135 37.97 -8.91 -8.57
N PRO A 136 38.43 -8.63 -9.80
CA PRO A 136 39.70 -7.93 -10.03
C PRO A 136 39.69 -6.52 -9.44
N LEU A 137 40.78 -6.13 -8.77
CA LEU A 137 40.90 -4.80 -8.15
C LEU A 137 40.75 -3.67 -9.18
N GLU A 138 41.30 -3.83 -10.38
CA GLU A 138 41.18 -2.84 -11.46
C GLU A 138 39.73 -2.55 -11.86
N ARG A 139 38.84 -3.53 -11.74
CA ARG A 139 37.41 -3.30 -11.96
C ARG A 139 36.84 -2.41 -10.86
N ILE A 140 37.20 -2.70 -9.61
CA ILE A 140 36.72 -1.95 -8.45
C ILE A 140 37.21 -0.50 -8.50
N LYS A 141 38.50 -0.29 -8.83
CA LYS A 141 39.13 1.02 -8.94
C LYS A 141 38.42 1.97 -9.90
N ARG A 142 37.85 1.47 -11.00
CA ARG A 142 37.10 2.30 -11.96
C ARG A 142 36.02 3.15 -11.32
N LEU A 143 35.38 2.65 -10.25
CA LEU A 143 34.36 3.40 -9.50
C LEU A 143 34.96 4.61 -8.80
N TYR A 144 36.15 4.47 -8.21
CA TYR A 144 36.78 5.53 -7.42
C TYR A 144 37.60 6.48 -8.29
N ASP A 145 38.12 6.00 -9.41
CA ASP A 145 38.96 6.78 -10.31
C ASP A 145 38.14 7.60 -11.31
N ASN A 146 36.93 7.16 -11.67
CA ASN A 146 36.14 7.76 -12.75
C ASN A 146 34.72 8.19 -12.37
N CYS A 147 34.29 8.03 -11.11
CA CYS A 147 32.97 8.46 -10.68
C CYS A 147 33.07 9.32 -9.41
N ASP A 148 32.40 10.47 -9.44
CA ASP A 148 32.38 11.41 -8.33
C ASP A 148 31.09 11.30 -7.52
N VAL A 149 31.20 11.57 -6.21
CA VAL A 149 30.03 11.80 -5.36
C VAL A 149 29.53 13.22 -5.61
N ILE A 150 28.31 13.34 -6.09
CA ILE A 150 27.72 14.62 -6.49
C ILE A 150 26.59 15.02 -5.54
N LEU A 151 26.36 16.33 -5.48
CA LEU A 151 25.15 16.93 -4.91
C LEU A 151 24.25 17.39 -6.05
N TYR A 152 22.96 17.08 -5.96
CA TYR A 152 22.00 17.46 -6.99
C TYR A 152 20.64 17.83 -6.41
N ASP A 153 19.93 18.67 -7.13
CA ASP A 153 18.52 18.98 -6.92
C ASP A 153 17.70 18.27 -8.01
N TRP A 154 16.57 17.67 -7.64
CA TRP A 154 15.66 17.12 -8.65
C TRP A 154 15.02 18.24 -9.46
N ILE A 155 14.90 18.03 -10.78
CA ILE A 155 14.18 18.95 -11.69
C ILE A 155 12.72 19.13 -11.19
N GLU A 156 12.09 18.03 -10.77
CA GLU A 156 10.79 18.04 -10.08
C GLU A 156 11.00 17.79 -8.59
N SER A 157 11.19 18.87 -7.83
CA SER A 157 11.46 18.83 -6.38
C SER A 157 10.25 19.20 -5.52
N GLU A 158 9.04 19.28 -6.10
CA GLU A 158 7.82 19.51 -5.31
C GLU A 158 7.71 18.43 -4.21
N ASN A 159 7.85 18.85 -2.95
CA ASN A 159 7.90 18.02 -1.74
C ASN A 159 9.23 17.28 -1.45
N ARG A 160 10.34 17.65 -2.09
CA ARG A 160 11.71 17.20 -1.74
C ARG A 160 12.61 18.40 -1.44
N PRO A 161 12.52 18.99 -0.22
CA PRO A 161 13.34 20.15 0.12
C PRO A 161 14.80 19.73 0.34
N GLY A 162 15.72 20.35 -0.41
CA GLY A 162 17.16 20.24 -0.22
C GLY A 162 17.90 19.40 -1.27
N GLN A 163 19.22 19.54 -1.28
CA GLN A 163 20.10 18.78 -2.16
C GLN A 163 20.22 17.33 -1.70
N GLU A 164 20.14 16.42 -2.66
CA GLU A 164 20.46 15.01 -2.45
C GLU A 164 21.93 14.75 -2.79
N VAL A 165 22.47 13.68 -2.20
CA VAL A 165 23.83 13.20 -2.44
C VAL A 165 23.78 11.84 -3.12
N GLY A 166 24.60 11.63 -4.15
CA GLY A 166 24.61 10.37 -4.87
C GLY A 166 25.63 10.29 -5.99
N LEU A 167 25.39 9.36 -6.92
CA LEU A 167 26.17 9.13 -8.13
C LEU A 167 25.27 9.34 -9.36
N ILE A 168 25.89 9.69 -10.49
CA ILE A 168 25.23 9.70 -11.79
C ILE A 168 25.37 8.33 -12.46
N ALA A 169 24.25 7.77 -12.92
CA ALA A 169 24.23 6.44 -13.51
C ALA A 169 24.99 6.36 -14.86
N GLN A 170 24.98 7.45 -15.64
CA GLN A 170 25.70 7.57 -16.91
C GLN A 170 27.22 7.51 -16.71
N ASP A 171 27.75 8.04 -15.60
CA ASP A 171 29.17 7.97 -15.27
C ASP A 171 29.59 6.53 -14.98
N LEU A 172 28.74 5.76 -14.29
CA LEU A 172 28.97 4.33 -14.06
C LEU A 172 29.02 3.54 -15.38
N VAL A 173 28.13 3.86 -16.34
CA VAL A 173 28.17 3.24 -17.68
C VAL A 173 29.46 3.60 -18.40
N SER A 174 29.85 4.87 -18.37
CA SER A 174 31.10 5.37 -18.97
C SER A 174 32.34 4.71 -18.36
N ALA A 175 32.32 4.46 -17.05
CA ALA A 175 33.34 3.71 -16.32
C ALA A 175 33.31 2.19 -16.58
N HIS A 176 32.44 1.70 -17.48
CA HIS A 176 32.25 0.29 -17.79
C HIS A 176 31.81 -0.55 -16.58
N LEU A 177 30.96 0.03 -15.72
CA LEU A 177 30.39 -0.56 -14.51
C LEU A 177 28.88 -0.80 -14.67
N THR A 178 28.49 -1.40 -15.79
CA THR A 178 27.09 -1.65 -16.12
C THR A 178 26.40 -2.65 -15.18
N ASP A 179 27.15 -3.41 -14.38
CA ASP A 179 26.63 -4.27 -13.33
C ASP A 179 26.16 -3.51 -12.07
N LEU A 180 26.54 -2.23 -11.94
CA LEU A 180 26.10 -1.36 -10.84
C LEU A 180 24.90 -0.49 -11.23
N ILE A 181 24.34 -0.69 -12.42
CA ILE A 181 23.13 0.00 -12.86
C ILE A 181 22.01 -0.98 -13.18
N SER A 182 20.81 -0.43 -13.24
CA SER A 182 19.62 -1.09 -13.75
C SER A 182 18.91 -0.16 -14.72
N VAL A 183 18.26 -0.75 -15.72
CA VAL A 183 17.59 -0.03 -16.80
C VAL A 183 16.09 -0.23 -16.65
N PHE A 184 15.35 0.87 -16.70
CA PHE A 184 13.89 0.86 -16.65
C PHE A 184 13.32 1.62 -17.84
N TYR A 185 12.22 1.12 -18.37
CA TYR A 185 11.45 1.82 -19.38
C TYR A 185 10.53 2.85 -18.74
N ARG A 186 10.51 4.07 -19.27
CA ARG A 186 9.67 5.18 -18.79
C ARG A 186 9.21 6.04 -19.96
N ASP A 187 7.90 6.08 -20.22
CA ASP A 187 7.34 6.75 -21.42
C ASP A 187 7.52 8.28 -21.46
N ASP A 188 7.82 8.91 -20.32
CA ASP A 188 7.94 10.36 -20.12
C ASP A 188 9.38 10.90 -20.24
N ILE A 189 10.39 10.02 -20.34
CA ILE A 189 11.78 10.42 -20.54
C ILE A 189 12.06 10.60 -22.03
N GLN A 190 12.58 11.78 -22.38
CA GLN A 190 13.06 12.10 -23.73
C GLN A 190 14.55 11.79 -23.87
N GLU A 191 15.02 11.60 -25.11
CA GLU A 191 16.44 11.49 -25.44
C GLU A 191 17.23 12.72 -24.95
N GLY A 192 18.39 12.47 -24.33
CA GLY A 192 19.29 13.51 -23.83
C GLY A 192 20.35 13.93 -24.85
N GLU A 193 21.34 14.72 -24.40
CA GLU A 193 22.42 15.23 -25.27
C GLU A 193 23.38 14.11 -25.72
N GLY A 194 23.47 13.02 -24.96
CA GLY A 194 24.26 11.84 -25.31
C GLY A 194 23.39 10.60 -25.54
N PRO A 195 22.82 10.37 -26.75
CA PRO A 195 21.85 9.29 -27.02
C PRO A 195 22.32 7.88 -26.63
N SER A 196 23.63 7.63 -26.63
CA SER A 196 24.19 6.34 -26.19
C SER A 196 24.07 6.07 -24.69
N LEU A 197 24.06 7.13 -23.87
CA LEU A 197 23.96 7.09 -22.41
C LEU A 197 22.58 7.54 -21.91
N GLU A 198 21.87 8.33 -22.72
CA GLU A 198 20.57 8.93 -22.42
C GLU A 198 19.55 8.62 -23.54
N PRO A 199 19.29 7.33 -23.86
CA PRO A 199 18.37 6.97 -24.92
C PRO A 199 16.91 7.30 -24.54
N ASP A 200 16.08 7.55 -25.57
CA ASP A 200 14.65 7.83 -25.42
C ASP A 200 13.94 6.74 -24.58
N LYS A 201 13.00 7.17 -23.73
CA LYS A 201 12.16 6.34 -22.86
C LYS A 201 12.90 5.38 -21.91
N THR A 202 14.16 5.67 -21.62
CA THR A 202 15.02 4.79 -20.84
C THR A 202 15.60 5.52 -19.64
N GLN A 203 15.35 5.00 -18.45
CA GLN A 203 15.94 5.50 -17.20
C GLN A 203 17.04 4.56 -16.71
N LEU A 204 18.23 5.10 -16.48
CA LEU A 204 19.30 4.41 -15.77
C LEU A 204 19.17 4.65 -14.25
N ASN A 205 19.38 3.62 -13.45
CA ASN A 205 19.28 3.68 -11.99
C ASN A 205 20.50 3.02 -11.35
N VAL A 206 20.99 3.59 -10.25
CA VAL A 206 22.15 3.06 -9.54
C VAL A 206 21.74 1.97 -8.54
N ASP A 207 22.40 0.81 -8.59
CA ASP A 207 22.27 -0.25 -7.59
C ASP A 207 23.28 -0.04 -6.45
N TYR A 208 22.93 0.86 -5.53
CA TYR A 208 23.75 1.18 -4.36
C TYR A 208 24.06 -0.04 -3.47
N SER A 209 23.23 -1.08 -3.50
CA SER A 209 23.45 -2.27 -2.67
C SER A 209 24.70 -3.05 -3.10
N ARG A 210 25.01 -3.07 -4.41
CA ARG A 210 26.21 -3.72 -4.95
C ARG A 210 27.48 -2.93 -4.68
N ILE A 211 27.38 -1.60 -4.60
CA ILE A 211 28.50 -0.72 -4.28
C ILE A 211 29.11 -1.06 -2.91
N ALA A 212 28.31 -1.54 -1.96
CA ALA A 212 28.81 -1.98 -0.65
C ALA A 212 29.87 -3.11 -0.77
N ALA A 213 29.74 -4.02 -1.73
CA ALA A 213 30.74 -5.07 -1.97
C ALA A 213 32.02 -4.51 -2.60
N TYR A 214 31.90 -3.50 -3.47
CA TYR A 214 33.05 -2.77 -4.02
C TYR A 214 33.81 -2.04 -2.91
N ASN A 215 33.08 -1.34 -2.03
CA ASN A 215 33.62 -0.69 -0.84
C ASN A 215 34.40 -1.66 0.05
N MET A 216 33.83 -2.84 0.35
CA MET A 216 34.52 -3.86 1.14
C MET A 216 35.86 -4.27 0.50
N LYS A 217 35.89 -4.50 -0.83
CA LYS A 217 37.12 -4.90 -1.53
C LYS A 217 38.17 -3.79 -1.56
N MET A 218 37.76 -2.53 -1.75
CA MET A 218 38.71 -1.41 -1.64
C MET A 218 39.24 -1.23 -0.23
N ILE A 219 38.39 -1.37 0.79
CA ILE A 219 38.83 -1.27 2.19
C ILE A 219 39.88 -2.35 2.48
N GLN A 220 39.65 -3.59 2.03
CA GLN A 220 40.66 -4.66 2.14
C GLN A 220 41.97 -4.26 1.46
N HIS A 221 41.91 -3.74 0.23
CA HIS A 221 43.10 -3.28 -0.47
C HIS A 221 43.83 -2.14 0.26
N LEU A 222 43.09 -1.18 0.81
CA LEU A 222 43.67 -0.06 1.56
C LEU A 222 44.31 -0.54 2.86
N LEU A 223 43.71 -1.50 3.57
CA LEU A 223 44.30 -2.11 4.76
C LEU A 223 45.62 -2.82 4.42
N ASP A 224 45.65 -3.62 3.34
CA ASP A 224 46.88 -4.29 2.88
C ASP A 224 47.99 -3.27 2.56
N GLN A 225 47.64 -2.15 1.89
CA GLN A 225 48.58 -1.08 1.58
C GLN A 225 49.08 -0.35 2.83
N ILE A 226 48.23 -0.12 3.83
CA ILE A 226 48.62 0.50 5.09
C ILE A 226 49.63 -0.39 5.83
N GLU A 227 49.37 -1.69 5.95
CA GLU A 227 50.29 -2.63 6.59
C GLU A 227 51.66 -2.67 5.87
N GLU A 228 51.65 -2.66 4.54
CA GLU A 228 52.89 -2.62 3.75
C GLU A 228 53.67 -1.31 3.98
N LEU A 229 52.97 -0.18 4.06
CA LEU A 229 53.58 1.12 4.33
C LEU A 229 54.14 1.19 5.76
N GLU A 230 53.41 0.70 6.75
CA GLU A 230 53.86 0.65 8.15
C GLU A 230 55.11 -0.23 8.32
N ALA A 231 55.16 -1.37 7.62
CA ALA A 231 56.34 -2.23 7.60
C ALA A 231 57.55 -1.51 6.97
N LYS A 232 57.35 -0.79 5.85
CA LYS A 232 58.41 0.02 5.22
C LYS A 232 58.91 1.12 6.15
N VAL A 233 58.01 1.87 6.77
CA VAL A 233 58.37 2.93 7.73
C VAL A 233 59.15 2.35 8.91
N SER A 234 58.71 1.21 9.45
CA SER A 234 59.38 0.53 10.56
C SER A 234 60.78 0.04 10.18
N SER A 235 61.01 -0.31 8.91
CA SER A 235 62.35 -0.71 8.42
C SER A 235 63.31 0.46 8.18
N LEU A 236 62.80 1.71 8.19
CA LEU A 236 63.58 2.92 8.00
C LEU A 236 64.01 3.59 9.32
N ILE A 237 63.47 3.14 10.46
CA ILE A 237 63.76 3.61 11.83
C ILE A 237 64.70 2.60 12.50
#